data_AF-A0AAY4CC61-F1
#
_entry.id   AF-A0AAY4CC61-F1
#
_cell.length_a   1.000
_cell.length_b   1.000
_cell.length_c   1.000
_cell.angle_alpha   90.00
_cell.angle_beta   90.00
_cell.angle_gamma   90.00
#
_symmetry.space_group_name_H-M   'P 1'
#
loop_
_entity.id
_entity.type
_entity.pdbx_description
1 polymer ?
#
loop_
_entity_poly.entity_id
_entity_poly.type
_entity_poly.pdbx_seq_one_letter_code
_entity_poly.pdbx_strand_id
1 'polypeptide(L)'
;MMPLIALTLLILGVATAVPTSDDNLVMFTIFTTHGSNISLPCTLTRHSGFSTGMRIKWTKFSRDKTMETDVLVSMGFHNMVYDSYQNRAFLREADEDDATLIITNVGLDDFGWYKCDVIDGMDDNTVLFSVELDGVVFPYFPRLGRYNLNFQDAQRACQEQGASVATFEQLYEAWRSGMDWCNAGWLSDGTVQYPINNPREPCGGEQNSAGLRNYGYQQKSSSFYDVFCFNPQLNGRFYWLDQPDKLTFDEAVEACRNDGAEIAKVSHIFAAWKMQRYDRCDAGWLADGSVRYPISNPRNKCSPTEAAVRFVGFPNKKHKLYGVYCYRA
;
A
#
# COMPACT_ATOMS: atom_id res chain seq x y z
N MET A 1 26.29 -36.48 16.63
CA MET A 1 25.61 -35.33 17.28
C MET A 1 26.41 -34.08 16.96
N MET A 2 26.01 -33.33 15.93
CA MET A 2 26.51 -31.99 15.61
C MET A 2 25.27 -31.09 15.50
N PRO A 3 25.23 -29.91 16.14
CA PRO A 3 24.09 -29.02 15.99
C PRO A 3 24.21 -28.22 14.68
N LEU A 4 23.12 -28.15 13.93
CA LEU A 4 22.97 -27.20 12.82
C LEU A 4 22.74 -25.80 13.41
N ILE A 5 23.56 -24.85 13.00
CA ILE A 5 23.38 -23.42 13.27
C ILE A 5 22.41 -22.87 12.23
N ALA A 6 21.26 -22.37 12.66
CA ALA A 6 20.29 -21.68 11.82
C ALA A 6 20.80 -20.25 11.53
N LEU A 7 21.05 -19.94 10.26
CA LEU A 7 21.40 -18.61 9.79
C LEU A 7 20.09 -17.85 9.50
N THR A 8 19.71 -16.92 10.38
CA THR A 8 18.59 -16.00 10.14
C THR A 8 19.06 -14.85 9.24
N LEU A 9 18.51 -14.79 8.03
CA LEU A 9 18.71 -13.65 7.11
C LEU A 9 17.89 -12.45 7.62
N LEU A 10 18.57 -11.41 8.12
CA LEU A 10 17.96 -10.10 8.40
C LEU A 10 17.82 -9.34 7.08
N ILE A 11 16.57 -9.11 6.66
CA ILE A 11 16.25 -8.23 5.52
C ILE A 11 16.30 -6.80 6.05
N LEU A 12 17.38 -6.07 5.76
CA LEU A 12 17.49 -4.63 6.00
C LEU A 12 16.73 -3.89 4.88
N GLY A 13 15.66 -3.20 5.23
CA GLY A 13 14.97 -2.27 4.34
C GLY A 13 15.86 -1.08 4.01
N VAL A 14 16.01 -0.76 2.73
CA VAL A 14 16.81 0.37 2.26
C VAL A 14 15.92 1.60 2.14
N ALA A 15 16.21 2.66 2.89
CA ALA A 15 15.55 3.95 2.78
C ALA A 15 16.13 4.74 1.59
N THR A 16 15.28 5.21 0.68
CA THR A 16 15.67 6.12 -0.42
C THR A 16 15.20 7.53 -0.09
N ALA A 17 16.13 8.48 0.02
CA ALA A 17 15.83 9.89 0.25
C ALA A 17 15.54 10.62 -1.08
N VAL A 18 14.49 11.45 -1.11
CA VAL A 18 14.20 12.39 -2.20
C VAL A 18 14.25 13.81 -1.62
N PRO A 19 15.12 14.70 -2.11
CA PRO A 19 15.24 16.05 -1.54
C PRO A 19 14.21 16.99 -2.17
N THR A 20 13.47 17.73 -1.32
CA THR A 20 12.62 18.85 -1.73
C THR A 20 13.08 20.13 -1.04
N SER A 21 13.09 21.24 -1.78
CA SER A 21 13.64 22.54 -1.39
C SER A 21 12.68 23.37 -0.53
N ASP A 22 12.92 23.41 0.77
CA ASP A 22 12.96 24.64 1.61
C ASP A 22 13.52 24.24 2.99
N ASP A 23 14.61 24.89 3.43
CA ASP A 23 15.35 24.72 4.71
C ASP A 23 15.51 23.29 5.26
N ASN A 24 16.57 22.58 4.82
CA ASN A 24 17.30 21.47 5.47
C ASN A 24 16.53 20.31 6.16
N LEU A 25 15.21 20.24 6.08
CA LEU A 25 14.43 19.17 6.70
C LEU A 25 14.43 17.93 5.80
N VAL A 26 15.21 16.92 6.20
CA VAL A 26 15.23 15.64 5.52
C VAL A 26 13.96 14.86 5.85
N MET A 27 13.27 14.42 4.80
CA MET A 27 12.04 13.64 4.90
C MET A 27 12.28 12.22 4.40
N PHE A 28 11.89 11.23 5.22
CA PHE A 28 11.94 9.82 4.86
C PHE A 28 10.53 9.23 4.78
N THR A 29 10.27 8.36 3.80
CA THR A 29 9.03 7.58 3.73
C THR A 29 9.27 6.16 4.23
N ILE A 30 8.47 5.70 5.18
CA ILE A 30 8.49 4.34 5.73
C ILE A 30 7.19 3.65 5.35
N PHE A 31 7.28 2.63 4.50
CA PHE A 31 6.15 1.77 4.16
C PHE A 31 6.02 0.64 5.18
N THR A 32 4.81 0.43 5.69
CA THR A 32 4.54 -0.55 6.74
C THR A 32 3.18 -1.21 6.58
N THR A 33 3.00 -2.38 7.17
CA THR A 33 1.72 -3.09 7.17
C THR A 33 1.06 -3.00 8.54
N HIS A 34 -0.27 -3.06 8.58
CA HIS A 34 -1.00 -3.02 9.84
C HIS A 34 -0.64 -4.23 10.72
N GLY A 35 -0.43 -3.98 12.00
CA GLY A 35 0.02 -4.97 12.99
C GLY A 35 1.52 -5.26 13.00
N SER A 36 2.30 -4.67 12.09
CA SER A 36 3.76 -4.79 12.10
C SER A 36 4.42 -3.81 13.08
N ASN A 37 5.74 -3.91 13.23
CA ASN A 37 6.54 -2.99 14.02
C ASN A 37 7.37 -2.11 13.08
N ILE A 38 7.42 -0.82 13.34
CA ILE A 38 8.22 0.13 12.56
C ILE A 38 9.31 0.74 13.41
N SER A 39 10.41 1.09 12.73
CA SER A 39 11.53 1.84 13.28
C SER A 39 11.63 3.14 12.48
N LEU A 40 11.65 4.27 13.18
CA LEU A 40 11.84 5.60 12.60
C LEU A 40 13.24 6.08 13.02
N PRO A 41 14.27 5.87 12.16
CA PRO A 41 15.67 6.07 12.56
C PRO A 41 15.99 7.54 12.76
N CYS A 42 16.40 7.92 13.96
CA CYS A 42 16.79 9.29 14.26
C CYS A 42 18.04 9.25 15.12
N THR A 43 19.06 10.00 14.72
CA THR A 43 20.38 9.95 15.35
C THR A 43 20.96 11.35 15.41
N LEU A 44 21.63 11.69 16.49
CA LEU A 44 22.34 12.96 16.61
C LEU A 44 23.75 12.82 16.02
N THR A 45 24.21 13.82 15.26
CA THR A 45 25.61 13.89 14.85
C THR A 45 26.32 14.89 15.76
N ARG A 46 27.14 14.41 16.69
CA ARG A 46 27.89 15.28 17.61
C ARG A 46 29.06 15.96 16.91
N HIS A 47 29.09 17.28 16.98
CA HIS A 47 30.26 18.07 16.59
C HIS A 47 31.04 18.59 17.80
N SER A 48 30.41 18.61 18.98
CA SER A 48 31.00 19.03 20.24
C SER A 48 31.33 17.85 21.16
N GLY A 49 32.46 17.92 21.88
CA GLY A 49 32.91 16.87 22.80
C GLY A 49 32.31 16.92 24.20
N PHE A 50 31.34 17.81 24.44
CA PHE A 50 30.69 18.01 25.74
C PHE A 50 29.21 17.68 25.61
N SER A 51 28.78 16.53 26.17
CA SER A 51 27.36 16.19 26.27
C SER A 51 26.76 16.83 27.51
N THR A 52 25.58 17.43 27.34
CA THR A 52 24.73 17.97 28.41
C THR A 52 23.53 17.07 28.71
N GLY A 53 23.41 15.97 27.99
CA GLY A 53 22.28 15.05 28.03
C GLY A 53 21.33 15.28 26.87
N MET A 54 21.10 14.23 26.08
CA MET A 54 20.24 14.28 24.90
C MET A 54 18.77 14.46 25.28
N ARG A 55 18.13 15.45 24.67
CA ARG A 55 16.67 15.68 24.72
C ARG A 55 16.07 15.22 23.39
N ILE A 56 15.16 14.26 23.48
CA ILE A 56 14.46 13.69 22.32
C ILE A 56 12.99 14.07 22.42
N LYS A 57 12.43 14.53 21.30
CA LYS A 57 11.01 14.79 21.16
C LYS A 57 10.51 14.19 19.84
N TRP A 58 9.56 13.27 19.95
CA TRP A 58 8.81 12.72 18.83
C TRP A 58 7.40 13.29 18.82
N THR A 59 6.98 13.88 17.70
CA THR A 59 5.62 14.35 17.49
C THR A 59 4.99 13.70 16.27
N LYS A 60 3.66 13.62 16.26
CA LYS A 60 2.84 13.24 15.11
C LYS A 60 1.99 14.42 14.68
N PHE A 61 1.87 14.62 13.37
CA PHE A 61 1.00 15.64 12.81
C PHE A 61 -0.42 15.11 12.57
N SER A 62 -1.39 16.02 12.67
CA SER A 62 -2.72 15.83 12.12
C SER A 62 -2.68 15.62 10.61
N ARG A 63 -3.77 15.08 10.02
CA ARG A 63 -3.84 14.77 8.58
C ARG A 63 -3.63 15.99 7.68
N ASP A 64 -4.04 17.17 8.14
CA ASP A 64 -3.86 18.47 7.48
C ASP A 64 -2.54 19.16 7.86
N LYS A 65 -1.71 18.53 8.70
CA LYS A 65 -0.42 19.03 9.18
C LYS A 65 -0.48 20.33 9.98
N THR A 66 -1.64 20.67 10.53
CA THR A 66 -1.84 21.91 11.30
C THR A 66 -1.58 21.76 12.79
N MET A 67 -1.68 20.54 13.32
CA MET A 67 -1.50 20.25 14.74
C MET A 67 -0.42 19.20 14.94
N GLU A 68 0.44 19.42 15.94
CA GLU A 68 1.41 18.44 16.42
C GLU A 68 0.98 17.90 17.78
N THR A 69 0.97 16.57 17.91
CA THR A 69 0.71 15.86 19.16
C THR A 69 1.96 15.10 19.58
N ASP A 70 2.36 15.22 20.85
CA ASP A 70 3.51 14.50 21.37
C ASP A 70 3.25 12.98 21.35
N VAL A 71 4.24 12.22 20.85
CA VAL A 71 4.23 10.75 20.82
C VAL A 71 5.10 10.22 21.96
N LEU A 72 6.33 10.73 22.04
CA LEU A 72 7.33 10.37 23.05
C LEU A 72 8.23 11.57 23.33
N VAL A 73 8.52 11.83 24.59
CA VAL A 73 9.51 12.83 25.02
C VAL A 73 10.49 12.17 25.99
N SER A 74 11.79 12.29 25.73
CA SER A 74 12.86 11.81 26.60
C SER A 74 13.83 12.93 26.97
N MET A 75 14.18 13.02 28.25
CA MET A 75 15.15 13.96 28.83
C MET A 75 16.01 13.21 29.84
N GLY A 76 17.14 12.65 29.38
CA GLY A 76 17.99 11.80 30.21
C GLY A 76 17.24 10.57 30.72
N PHE A 77 17.08 10.45 32.05
CA PHE A 77 16.38 9.33 32.68
C PHE A 77 14.85 9.46 32.67
N HIS A 78 14.30 10.59 32.22
CA HIS A 78 12.87 10.80 32.15
C HIS A 78 12.34 10.51 30.77
N ASN A 79 11.55 9.45 30.63
CA ASN A 79 10.88 9.07 29.38
C ASN A 79 9.36 9.11 29.60
N MET A 80 8.65 9.80 28.71
CA MET A 80 7.20 9.92 28.72
C MET A 80 6.62 9.57 27.36
N VAL A 81 5.67 8.63 27.34
CA VAL A 81 4.94 8.18 26.15
C VAL A 81 3.48 8.57 26.29
N TYR A 82 2.90 9.14 25.24
CA TYR A 82 1.60 9.80 25.28
C TYR A 82 0.49 9.00 24.60
N ASP A 83 -0.74 9.27 25.03
CA ASP A 83 -1.99 8.84 24.39
C ASP A 83 -2.02 7.37 23.97
N SER A 84 -2.40 7.11 22.71
CA SER A 84 -2.55 5.77 22.17
C SER A 84 -1.23 5.03 22.04
N TYR A 85 -0.07 5.70 22.18
CA TYR A 85 1.26 5.12 22.02
C TYR A 85 1.79 4.43 23.27
N GLN A 86 1.11 4.58 24.42
CA GLN A 86 1.50 3.93 25.66
C GLN A 86 1.61 2.41 25.49
N ASN A 87 2.71 1.84 26.03
CA ASN A 87 3.06 0.42 25.95
C ASN A 87 3.40 -0.13 24.55
N ARG A 88 3.47 0.71 23.52
CA ARG A 88 3.81 0.29 22.16
C ARG A 88 4.84 1.17 21.45
N ALA A 89 5.11 2.37 21.96
CA ALA A 89 6.20 3.21 21.46
C ALA A 89 7.33 3.30 22.49
N PHE A 90 8.57 3.15 22.03
CA PHE A 90 9.77 3.24 22.87
C PHE A 90 10.99 3.64 22.05
N LEU A 91 12.04 4.12 22.72
CA LEU A 91 13.33 4.41 22.09
C LEU A 91 14.16 3.13 21.97
N ARG A 92 14.88 2.98 20.86
CA ARG A 92 15.75 1.81 20.63
C ARG A 92 16.98 1.81 21.54
N GLU A 93 17.57 2.98 21.77
CA GLU A 93 18.74 3.19 22.65
C GLU A 93 19.93 2.26 22.30
N ALA A 94 20.28 2.14 21.01
CA ALA A 94 21.41 1.31 20.59
C ALA A 94 22.77 1.90 21.02
N ASP A 95 22.86 3.22 21.10
CA ASP A 95 24.01 4.00 21.57
C ASP A 95 23.54 5.35 22.15
N GLU A 96 24.48 6.17 22.64
CA GLU A 96 24.20 7.46 23.29
C GLU A 96 23.68 8.56 22.34
N ASP A 97 23.72 8.32 21.03
CA ASP A 97 23.27 9.24 19.98
C ASP A 97 21.99 8.75 19.29
N ASP A 98 21.49 7.57 19.68
CA ASP A 98 20.34 6.91 19.05
C ASP A 98 19.01 7.36 19.66
N ALA A 99 18.27 8.15 18.90
CA ALA A 99 16.93 8.62 19.20
C ALA A 99 15.83 7.89 18.40
N THR A 100 16.15 6.74 17.81
CA THR A 100 15.24 5.96 16.97
C THR A 100 13.98 5.55 17.74
N LEU A 101 12.81 5.91 17.18
CA LEU A 101 11.51 5.50 17.71
C LEU A 101 11.10 4.15 17.13
N ILE A 102 10.75 3.22 18.01
CA ILE A 102 10.11 1.96 17.65
C ILE A 102 8.62 2.06 18.01
N ILE A 103 7.75 1.75 17.06
CA ILE A 103 6.30 1.64 17.28
C ILE A 103 5.89 0.20 16.93
N THR A 104 5.33 -0.51 17.91
CA THR A 104 4.85 -1.89 17.72
C THR A 104 3.36 -1.94 17.44
N ASN A 105 2.92 -2.99 16.73
CA ASN A 105 1.51 -3.24 16.41
C ASN A 105 0.83 -2.00 15.80
N VAL A 106 1.40 -1.49 14.70
CA VAL A 106 0.97 -0.27 14.02
C VAL A 106 -0.49 -0.38 13.57
N GLY A 107 -1.33 0.53 14.05
CA GLY A 107 -2.74 0.64 13.68
C GLY A 107 -3.00 1.61 12.52
N LEU A 108 -4.25 1.71 12.08
CA LEU A 108 -4.62 2.63 10.98
C LEU A 108 -4.42 4.11 11.33
N ASP A 109 -4.54 4.45 12.61
CA ASP A 109 -4.33 5.81 13.10
C ASP A 109 -2.87 6.16 13.31
N ASP A 110 -1.94 5.22 13.15
CA ASP A 110 -0.51 5.50 13.24
C ASP A 110 0.08 6.02 11.93
N PHE A 111 -0.67 5.99 10.83
CA PHE A 111 -0.19 6.56 9.58
C PHE A 111 -0.19 8.09 9.61
N GLY A 112 0.71 8.65 8.80
CA GLY A 112 0.88 10.09 8.68
C GLY A 112 2.29 10.52 9.04
N TRP A 113 2.41 11.79 9.39
CA TRP A 113 3.69 12.47 9.49
C TRP A 113 4.18 12.48 10.92
N TYR A 114 5.46 12.16 11.10
CA TYR A 114 6.15 12.22 12.37
C TYR A 114 7.35 13.15 12.26
N LYS A 115 7.69 13.80 13.36
CA LYS A 115 8.91 14.59 13.49
C LYS A 115 9.72 14.08 14.67
N CYS A 116 11.00 13.93 14.43
CA CYS A 116 12.01 13.76 15.45
C CYS A 116 12.73 15.08 15.64
N ASP A 117 12.77 15.60 16.86
CA ASP A 117 13.62 16.69 17.28
C ASP A 117 14.58 16.17 18.35
N VAL A 118 15.88 16.18 18.07
CA VAL A 118 16.95 15.75 19.00
C VAL A 118 17.89 16.91 19.24
N ILE A 119 18.19 17.18 20.51
CA ILE A 119 19.05 18.28 20.92
C ILE A 119 19.98 17.81 22.04
N ASP A 120 21.29 18.04 21.90
CA ASP A 120 22.29 17.94 22.98
C ASP A 120 23.23 19.15 22.92
N GLY A 121 23.12 20.04 23.90
CA GLY A 121 23.92 21.27 23.94
C GLY A 121 23.66 22.18 22.75
N MET A 122 24.64 22.31 21.86
CA MET A 122 24.56 23.09 20.61
C MET A 122 24.34 22.20 19.37
N ASP A 123 24.41 20.89 19.54
CA ASP A 123 24.18 19.92 18.47
C ASP A 123 22.68 19.61 18.42
N ASP A 124 22.05 19.80 17.25
CA ASP A 124 20.65 19.46 17.02
C ASP A 124 20.47 18.66 15.70
N ASN A 125 19.38 17.91 15.65
CA ASN A 125 18.94 17.27 14.42
C ASN A 125 17.42 17.16 14.40
N THR A 126 16.80 17.61 13.31
CA THR A 126 15.37 17.47 13.06
C THR A 126 15.14 16.66 11.79
N VAL A 127 14.35 15.60 11.91
CA VAL A 127 14.04 14.70 10.80
C VAL A 127 12.53 14.46 10.72
N LEU A 128 11.99 14.45 9.50
CA LEU A 128 10.59 14.16 9.23
C LEU A 128 10.41 12.76 8.64
N PHE A 129 9.35 12.07 9.05
CA PHE A 129 8.96 10.75 8.53
C PHE A 129 7.52 10.79 8.02
N SER A 130 7.29 10.26 6.82
CA SER A 130 5.95 9.88 6.34
C SER A 130 5.79 8.38 6.55
N VAL A 131 4.96 7.97 7.50
CA VAL A 131 4.61 6.56 7.72
C VAL A 131 3.40 6.23 6.86
N GLU A 132 3.62 5.42 5.84
CA GLU A 132 2.64 5.04 4.84
C GLU A 132 2.35 3.56 4.90
N LEU A 133 1.12 3.21 4.54
CA LEU A 133 0.65 1.84 4.53
C LEU A 133 1.11 1.16 3.23
N ASP A 134 1.95 0.14 3.36
CA ASP A 134 2.35 -0.70 2.24
C ASP A 134 1.10 -1.37 1.69
N GLY A 135 0.75 -1.00 0.47
CA GLY A 135 -0.57 -1.20 -0.09
C GLY A 135 -0.51 -1.45 -1.57
N VAL A 136 -1.65 -1.83 -2.15
CA VAL A 136 -1.78 -1.93 -3.60
C VAL A 136 -2.91 -1.03 -4.07
N VAL A 137 -2.55 -0.10 -4.95
CA VAL A 137 -3.54 0.55 -5.81
C VAL A 137 -3.90 -0.40 -6.93
N PHE A 138 -5.19 -0.55 -7.21
CA PHE A 138 -5.66 -1.34 -8.33
C PHE A 138 -6.84 -0.65 -9.04
N PRO A 139 -6.91 -0.74 -10.37
CA PRO A 139 -8.03 -0.23 -11.13
C PRO A 139 -9.23 -1.17 -11.02
N TYR A 140 -10.42 -0.60 -10.94
CA TYR A 140 -11.68 -1.34 -10.89
C TYR A 140 -12.76 -0.70 -11.77
N PHE A 141 -13.50 -1.55 -12.48
CA PHE A 141 -14.72 -1.22 -13.19
C PHE A 141 -15.71 -2.39 -13.05
N PRO A 142 -17.03 -2.11 -12.97
CA PRO A 142 -18.04 -3.13 -12.73
C PRO A 142 -18.34 -3.94 -13.99
N ARG A 143 -19.13 -5.00 -13.84
CA ARG A 143 -19.63 -5.85 -14.94
C ARG A 143 -20.34 -5.06 -16.06
N LEU A 144 -20.95 -3.92 -15.74
CA LEU A 144 -21.65 -3.07 -16.70
C LEU A 144 -20.69 -2.44 -17.74
N GLY A 145 -19.39 -2.48 -17.47
CA GLY A 145 -18.34 -1.97 -18.35
C GLY A 145 -17.59 -0.80 -17.73
N ARG A 146 -16.62 -0.27 -18.50
CA ARG A 146 -15.83 0.91 -18.12
C ARG A 146 -16.71 2.16 -18.08
N TYR A 147 -16.32 3.13 -17.26
CA TYR A 147 -16.96 4.45 -17.15
C TYR A 147 -18.45 4.38 -16.78
N ASN A 148 -18.77 3.52 -15.82
CA ASN A 148 -20.15 3.30 -15.33
C ASN A 148 -20.31 3.58 -13.83
N LEU A 149 -19.32 4.19 -13.16
CA LEU A 149 -19.38 4.53 -11.74
C LEU A 149 -19.42 6.05 -11.57
N ASN A 150 -20.47 6.58 -10.95
CA ASN A 150 -20.38 7.90 -10.31
C ASN A 150 -19.52 7.79 -9.04
N PHE A 151 -19.25 8.90 -8.36
CA PHE A 151 -18.35 8.89 -7.20
C PHE A 151 -18.86 8.01 -6.04
N GLN A 152 -20.17 8.00 -5.78
CA GLN A 152 -20.76 7.20 -4.72
C GLN A 152 -20.71 5.69 -5.05
N ASP A 153 -20.98 5.34 -6.32
CA ASP A 153 -20.84 3.98 -6.82
C ASP A 153 -19.37 3.52 -6.78
N ALA A 154 -18.43 4.41 -7.09
CA ALA A 154 -17.00 4.14 -6.99
C ALA A 154 -16.56 3.84 -5.54
N GLN A 155 -17.06 4.61 -4.56
CA GLN A 155 -16.81 4.34 -3.15
C GLN A 155 -17.36 2.97 -2.72
N ARG A 156 -18.62 2.68 -3.07
CA ARG A 156 -19.25 1.38 -2.78
C ARG A 156 -18.49 0.23 -3.45
N ALA A 157 -18.10 0.38 -4.70
CA ALA A 157 -17.36 -0.62 -5.44
C ALA A 157 -16.03 -0.99 -4.74
N CYS A 158 -15.24 -0.01 -4.30
CA CYS A 158 -14.02 -0.31 -3.54
C CYS A 158 -14.34 -1.00 -2.21
N GLN A 159 -15.37 -0.54 -1.48
CA GLN A 159 -15.77 -1.13 -0.20
C GLN A 159 -16.23 -2.59 -0.34
N GLU A 160 -16.97 -2.93 -1.39
CA GLU A 160 -17.37 -4.31 -1.70
C GLU A 160 -16.14 -5.20 -1.94
N GLN A 161 -15.09 -4.64 -2.54
CA GLN A 161 -13.79 -5.29 -2.67
C GLN A 161 -12.97 -5.28 -1.37
N GLY A 162 -13.45 -4.75 -0.24
CA GLY A 162 -12.66 -4.66 1.00
C GLY A 162 -11.52 -3.63 0.91
N ALA A 163 -11.71 -2.59 0.10
CA ALA A 163 -10.74 -1.54 -0.18
C ALA A 163 -11.37 -0.14 0.01
N SER A 164 -10.55 0.91 0.02
CA SER A 164 -11.00 2.30 -0.05
C SER A 164 -10.74 2.87 -1.45
N VAL A 165 -11.33 4.02 -1.78
CA VAL A 165 -10.89 4.78 -2.95
C VAL A 165 -9.47 5.30 -2.68
N ALA A 166 -8.57 5.18 -3.67
CA ALA A 166 -7.19 5.58 -3.54
C ALA A 166 -7.06 7.12 -3.43
N THR A 167 -6.07 7.58 -2.68
CA THR A 167 -5.67 8.99 -2.68
C THR A 167 -4.81 9.33 -3.89
N PHE A 168 -4.59 10.62 -4.13
CA PHE A 168 -3.66 11.08 -5.16
C PHE A 168 -2.24 10.56 -4.91
N GLU A 169 -1.77 10.64 -3.67
CA GLU A 169 -0.43 10.21 -3.26
C GLU A 169 -0.26 8.71 -3.53
N GLN A 170 -1.26 7.90 -3.16
CA GLN A 170 -1.24 6.45 -3.42
C GLN A 170 -1.19 6.13 -4.92
N LEU A 171 -1.97 6.83 -5.75
CA LEU A 171 -1.92 6.65 -7.20
C LEU A 171 -0.57 7.11 -7.78
N TYR A 172 -0.04 8.22 -7.28
CA TYR A 172 1.25 8.76 -7.68
C TYR A 172 2.37 7.76 -7.39
N GLU A 173 2.40 7.16 -6.18
CA GLU A 173 3.36 6.11 -5.84
C GLU A 173 3.20 4.86 -6.70
N ALA A 174 1.95 4.46 -6.99
CA ALA A 174 1.69 3.34 -7.87
C ALA A 174 2.24 3.60 -9.28
N TRP A 175 2.09 4.83 -9.81
CA TRP A 175 2.66 5.25 -11.09
C TRP A 175 4.19 5.27 -11.07
N ARG A 176 4.81 5.85 -10.03
CA ARG A 176 6.27 5.82 -9.83
C ARG A 176 6.80 4.39 -9.80
N SER A 177 6.01 3.48 -9.25
CA SER A 177 6.27 2.04 -9.18
C SER A 177 5.92 1.26 -10.45
N GLY A 178 5.65 1.95 -11.57
CA GLY A 178 5.45 1.34 -12.88
C GLY A 178 3.99 1.11 -13.29
N MET A 179 3.00 1.58 -12.53
CA MET A 179 1.59 1.46 -12.94
C MET A 179 1.34 2.26 -14.22
N ASP A 180 0.78 1.57 -15.22
CA ASP A 180 0.31 2.14 -16.47
C ASP A 180 -1.14 1.69 -16.71
N TRP A 181 -2.08 2.64 -16.68
CA TRP A 181 -3.50 2.35 -16.85
C TRP A 181 -4.20 3.46 -17.64
N CYS A 182 -4.67 3.14 -18.83
CA CYS A 182 -5.25 4.09 -19.77
C CYS A 182 -6.77 4.24 -19.65
N ASN A 183 -7.28 4.23 -18.42
CA ASN A 183 -8.66 4.58 -18.13
C ASN A 183 -8.71 5.58 -16.98
N ALA A 184 -9.47 6.67 -17.18
CA ALA A 184 -9.76 7.65 -16.14
C ALA A 184 -10.56 7.04 -14.98
N GLY A 185 -10.09 7.26 -13.75
CA GLY A 185 -10.75 6.74 -12.55
C GLY A 185 -10.84 7.78 -11.43
N TRP A 186 -11.87 7.64 -10.60
CA TRP A 186 -12.07 8.45 -9.40
C TRP A 186 -10.96 8.24 -8.36
N LEU A 187 -10.60 9.33 -7.68
CA LEU A 187 -9.76 9.38 -6.48
C LEU A 187 -10.53 9.92 -5.28
N SER A 188 -10.01 9.70 -4.07
CA SER A 188 -10.73 9.98 -2.81
C SER A 188 -11.10 11.45 -2.61
N ASP A 189 -10.33 12.37 -3.19
CA ASP A 189 -10.59 13.81 -3.18
C ASP A 189 -11.72 14.24 -4.13
N GLY A 190 -12.19 13.33 -4.99
CA GLY A 190 -13.19 13.61 -6.03
C GLY A 190 -12.60 14.13 -7.34
N THR A 191 -11.27 14.09 -7.49
CA THR A 191 -10.63 14.26 -8.79
C THR A 191 -10.68 12.96 -9.60
N VAL A 192 -10.45 13.09 -10.90
CA VAL A 192 -10.39 11.96 -11.83
C VAL A 192 -9.06 12.01 -12.56
N GLN A 193 -8.29 10.93 -12.49
CA GLN A 193 -6.95 10.87 -13.05
C GLN A 193 -6.65 9.48 -13.61
N TYR A 194 -5.57 9.34 -14.39
CA TYR A 194 -5.03 8.02 -14.75
C TYR A 194 -3.52 8.04 -15.00
N PRO A 195 -2.78 7.00 -14.59
CA PRO A 195 -1.32 6.95 -14.68
C PRO A 195 -0.85 6.39 -16.02
N ILE A 196 0.07 7.10 -16.70
CA ILE A 196 0.72 6.61 -17.92
C ILE A 196 2.24 6.56 -17.71
N ASN A 197 2.80 5.37 -17.80
CA ASN A 197 4.25 5.15 -17.73
C ASN A 197 4.85 5.01 -19.14
N ASN A 198 4.08 4.43 -20.07
CA ASN A 198 4.43 4.26 -21.49
C ASN A 198 3.49 5.14 -22.36
N PRO A 199 3.91 6.36 -22.73
CA PRO A 199 3.13 7.24 -23.60
C PRO A 199 2.73 6.57 -24.92
N ARG A 200 1.49 6.81 -25.36
CA ARG A 200 0.93 6.23 -26.59
C ARG A 200 -0.32 6.99 -27.01
N GLU A 201 -0.58 7.06 -28.31
CA GLU A 201 -1.68 7.84 -28.89
C GLU A 201 -3.04 7.68 -28.20
N PRO A 202 -3.56 6.45 -27.95
CA PRO A 202 -4.87 6.28 -27.33
C PRO A 202 -4.96 6.79 -25.88
N CYS A 203 -3.83 7.11 -25.25
CA CYS A 203 -3.68 7.35 -23.82
C CYS A 203 -3.15 8.77 -23.54
N GLY A 204 -3.69 9.71 -24.32
CA GLY A 204 -3.31 11.11 -24.26
C GLY A 204 -2.09 11.44 -25.09
N GLY A 205 -1.84 10.78 -26.22
CA GLY A 205 -0.79 11.17 -27.18
C GLY A 205 0.59 10.59 -26.92
N GLU A 206 1.29 10.19 -27.99
CA GLU A 206 2.64 9.61 -27.94
C GLU A 206 3.71 10.66 -27.59
N GLN A 207 3.49 11.92 -27.95
CA GLN A 207 4.42 13.03 -27.72
C GLN A 207 4.42 13.55 -26.27
N ASN A 208 3.49 13.07 -25.43
CA ASN A 208 3.40 13.51 -24.04
C ASN A 208 4.34 12.70 -23.14
N SER A 209 4.89 13.34 -22.10
CA SER A 209 5.73 12.66 -21.11
C SER A 209 4.92 11.68 -20.26
N ALA A 210 5.60 10.69 -19.67
CA ALA A 210 5.02 9.85 -18.63
C ALA A 210 4.50 10.72 -17.47
N GLY A 211 3.36 10.35 -16.88
CA GLY A 211 2.77 11.09 -15.79
C GLY A 211 1.32 10.73 -15.51
N LEU A 212 0.77 11.35 -14.47
CA LEU A 212 -0.67 11.31 -14.19
C LEU A 212 -1.40 12.28 -15.11
N ARG A 213 -2.34 11.77 -15.90
CA ARG A 213 -3.25 12.57 -16.70
C ARG A 213 -4.40 13.01 -15.80
N ASN A 214 -4.58 14.32 -15.64
CA ASN A 214 -5.48 14.89 -14.64
C ASN A 214 -6.70 15.53 -15.32
N TYR A 215 -7.90 15.05 -15.00
CA TYR A 215 -9.17 15.64 -15.46
C TYR A 215 -9.76 16.62 -14.43
N GLY A 216 -9.10 16.81 -13.29
CA GLY A 216 -9.51 17.70 -12.21
C GLY A 216 -10.72 17.18 -11.45
N TYR A 217 -11.35 18.08 -10.70
CA TYR A 217 -12.60 17.81 -9.99
C TYR A 217 -13.75 17.59 -10.98
N GLN A 218 -14.50 16.52 -10.77
CA GLN A 218 -15.64 16.15 -11.61
C GLN A 218 -16.94 16.19 -10.81
N GLN A 219 -18.08 16.27 -11.51
CA GLN A 219 -19.39 16.31 -10.87
C GLN A 219 -19.73 14.92 -10.31
N LYS A 220 -19.65 14.78 -8.98
CA LYS A 220 -19.74 13.49 -8.27
C LYS A 220 -21.00 12.66 -8.57
N SER A 221 -22.12 13.29 -8.92
CA SER A 221 -23.41 12.63 -9.17
C SER A 221 -23.74 12.37 -10.64
N SER A 222 -23.14 13.11 -11.58
CA SER A 222 -23.50 13.09 -13.01
C SER A 222 -22.36 12.66 -13.92
N SER A 223 -21.11 12.66 -13.45
CA SER A 223 -19.96 12.14 -14.18
C SER A 223 -19.76 10.65 -13.89
N PHE A 224 -19.33 9.89 -14.89
CA PHE A 224 -19.11 8.44 -14.78
C PHE A 224 -17.72 8.06 -15.24
N TYR A 225 -17.00 7.32 -14.41
CA TYR A 225 -15.62 6.88 -14.65
C TYR A 225 -15.39 5.46 -14.10
N ASP A 226 -14.16 4.96 -14.19
CA ASP A 226 -13.70 3.82 -13.41
C ASP A 226 -13.32 4.31 -11.99
N VAL A 227 -12.65 3.49 -11.19
CA VAL A 227 -12.10 3.90 -9.90
C VAL A 227 -10.75 3.25 -9.65
N PHE A 228 -9.85 3.98 -8.99
CA PHE A 228 -8.66 3.39 -8.38
C PHE A 228 -8.97 3.08 -6.92
N CYS A 229 -8.90 1.81 -6.55
CA CYS A 229 -9.08 1.35 -5.19
C CYS A 229 -7.72 1.10 -4.55
N PHE A 230 -7.62 1.26 -3.24
CA PHE A 230 -6.44 0.98 -2.44
C PHE A 230 -6.75 -0.12 -1.43
N ASN A 231 -6.00 -1.21 -1.50
CA ASN A 231 -6.03 -2.25 -0.48
C ASN A 231 -4.75 -2.15 0.38
N PRO A 232 -4.88 -1.83 1.68
CA PRO A 232 -3.75 -1.70 2.58
C PRO A 232 -3.11 -3.01 3.02
N GLN A 233 -3.81 -4.14 2.91
CA GLN A 233 -3.29 -5.40 3.46
C GLN A 233 -3.98 -6.61 2.88
N LEU A 234 -3.25 -7.73 2.85
CA LEU A 234 -3.84 -9.05 2.68
C LEU A 234 -3.82 -9.80 4.02
N ASN A 235 -4.90 -9.70 4.79
CA ASN A 235 -5.06 -10.32 6.11
C ASN A 235 -5.59 -11.75 6.03
N GLY A 236 -4.81 -12.61 5.37
CA GLY A 236 -5.22 -13.98 5.12
C GLY A 236 -4.41 -14.64 4.01
N ARG A 237 -4.84 -15.84 3.63
CA ARG A 237 -4.22 -16.63 2.57
C ARG A 237 -5.05 -16.55 1.30
N PHE A 238 -4.49 -15.94 0.26
CA PHE A 238 -4.98 -16.04 -1.11
C PHE A 238 -4.36 -17.26 -1.80
N TYR A 239 -5.17 -18.07 -2.47
CA TYR A 239 -4.68 -19.26 -3.16
C TYR A 239 -5.62 -19.69 -4.28
N TRP A 240 -5.08 -20.50 -5.18
CA TRP A 240 -5.87 -21.25 -6.15
C TRP A 240 -6.35 -22.55 -5.52
N LEU A 241 -7.64 -22.85 -5.67
CA LEU A 241 -8.18 -24.14 -5.29
C LEU A 241 -7.90 -25.15 -6.39
N ASP A 242 -7.26 -26.27 -6.07
CA ASP A 242 -7.02 -27.35 -7.03
C ASP A 242 -8.29 -28.18 -7.20
N GLN A 243 -8.80 -28.27 -8.44
CA GLN A 243 -10.01 -29.02 -8.76
C GLN A 243 -9.84 -29.79 -10.07
N PRO A 244 -10.47 -30.98 -10.19
CA PRO A 244 -10.32 -31.83 -11.36
C PRO A 244 -10.91 -31.21 -12.62
N ASP A 245 -12.03 -30.49 -12.48
CA ASP A 245 -12.78 -29.90 -13.58
C ASP A 245 -12.85 -28.37 -13.45
N LYS A 246 -13.08 -27.70 -14.57
CA LYS A 246 -13.44 -26.27 -14.58
C LYS A 246 -14.84 -26.07 -14.01
N LEU A 247 -15.06 -24.91 -13.40
CA LEU A 247 -16.24 -24.60 -12.61
C LEU A 247 -17.08 -23.50 -13.29
N THR A 248 -18.40 -23.60 -13.14
CA THR A 248 -19.29 -22.43 -13.23
C THR A 248 -19.02 -21.47 -12.07
N PHE A 249 -19.55 -20.25 -12.13
CA PHE A 249 -19.37 -19.30 -11.03
C PHE A 249 -19.98 -19.82 -9.72
N ASP A 250 -21.17 -20.41 -9.75
CA ASP A 250 -21.86 -20.88 -8.54
C ASP A 250 -21.11 -22.09 -7.93
N GLU A 251 -20.59 -22.99 -8.77
CA GLU A 251 -19.72 -24.09 -8.31
C GLU A 251 -18.41 -23.59 -7.73
N ALA A 252 -17.82 -22.52 -8.29
CA ALA A 252 -16.60 -21.89 -7.77
C ALA A 252 -16.80 -21.30 -6.37
N VAL A 253 -17.92 -20.61 -6.15
CA VAL A 253 -18.28 -20.07 -4.82
C VAL A 253 -18.43 -21.21 -3.81
N GLU A 254 -19.15 -22.27 -4.17
CA GLU A 254 -19.39 -23.40 -3.28
C GLU A 254 -18.13 -24.23 -3.04
N ALA A 255 -17.24 -24.35 -4.03
CA ALA A 255 -15.95 -25.03 -3.87
C ALA A 255 -15.06 -24.34 -2.83
N CYS A 256 -14.95 -23.00 -2.85
CA CYS A 256 -14.24 -22.27 -1.81
C CYS A 256 -14.88 -22.45 -0.43
N ARG A 257 -16.22 -22.39 -0.35
CA ARG A 257 -16.96 -22.60 0.92
C ARG A 257 -16.69 -23.99 1.50
N ASN A 258 -16.72 -25.04 0.68
CA ASN A 258 -16.45 -26.41 1.09
C ASN A 258 -15.01 -26.61 1.59
N ASP A 259 -14.07 -25.79 1.10
CA ASP A 259 -12.69 -25.73 1.59
C ASP A 259 -12.52 -24.81 2.83
N GLY A 260 -13.61 -24.35 3.44
CA GLY A 260 -13.54 -23.46 4.61
C GLY A 260 -12.92 -22.09 4.27
N ALA A 261 -13.19 -21.59 3.07
CA ALA A 261 -12.75 -20.30 2.58
C ALA A 261 -13.89 -19.55 1.88
N GLU A 262 -13.65 -18.31 1.49
CA GLU A 262 -14.53 -17.56 0.61
C GLU A 262 -13.91 -17.42 -0.78
N ILE A 263 -14.74 -17.17 -1.81
CA ILE A 263 -14.23 -16.81 -3.12
C ILE A 263 -13.48 -15.47 -3.03
N ALA A 264 -12.29 -15.42 -3.61
CA ALA A 264 -11.42 -14.25 -3.46
C ALA A 264 -12.00 -13.01 -4.16
N LYS A 265 -11.82 -11.84 -3.54
CA LYS A 265 -12.15 -10.54 -4.11
C LYS A 265 -11.06 -10.06 -5.07
N VAL A 266 -11.36 -9.02 -5.85
CA VAL A 266 -10.40 -8.39 -6.74
C VAL A 266 -9.22 -7.78 -5.95
N SER A 267 -9.50 -7.18 -4.80
CA SER A 267 -8.44 -6.66 -3.91
C SER A 267 -7.46 -7.74 -3.46
N HIS A 268 -7.94 -8.97 -3.21
CA HIS A 268 -7.10 -10.08 -2.73
C HIS A 268 -6.09 -10.50 -3.78
N ILE A 269 -6.51 -10.65 -5.05
CA ILE A 269 -5.59 -11.04 -6.13
C ILE A 269 -4.55 -9.95 -6.42
N PHE A 270 -4.91 -8.66 -6.38
CA PHE A 270 -3.95 -7.57 -6.55
C PHE A 270 -2.96 -7.50 -5.40
N ALA A 271 -3.43 -7.68 -4.16
CA ALA A 271 -2.55 -7.67 -2.99
C ALA A 271 -1.59 -8.88 -3.00
N ALA A 272 -2.09 -10.08 -3.29
CA ALA A 272 -1.26 -11.28 -3.41
C ALA A 272 -0.21 -11.14 -4.53
N TRP A 273 -0.60 -10.62 -5.69
CA TRP A 273 0.30 -10.36 -6.81
C TRP A 273 1.40 -9.36 -6.47
N LYS A 274 1.04 -8.21 -5.87
CA LYS A 274 1.97 -7.10 -5.60
C LYS A 274 2.86 -7.37 -4.39
N MET A 275 2.26 -7.77 -3.27
CA MET A 275 2.93 -7.88 -1.97
C MET A 275 3.57 -9.26 -1.75
N GLN A 276 2.91 -10.33 -2.22
CA GLN A 276 3.38 -11.71 -2.02
C GLN A 276 4.03 -12.31 -3.28
N ARG A 277 4.15 -11.53 -4.36
CA ARG A 277 4.67 -11.99 -5.66
C ARG A 277 3.95 -13.25 -6.18
N TYR A 278 2.66 -13.37 -5.87
CA TYR A 278 1.87 -14.53 -6.25
C TYR A 278 1.74 -14.59 -7.78
N ASP A 279 2.21 -15.69 -8.36
CA ASP A 279 2.25 -15.91 -9.80
C ASP A 279 1.47 -17.17 -10.18
N ARG A 280 0.48 -17.02 -11.06
CA ARG A 280 -0.27 -18.14 -11.63
C ARG A 280 -0.87 -17.80 -12.98
N CYS A 281 -0.63 -18.67 -13.95
CA CYS A 281 -1.14 -18.54 -15.32
C CYS A 281 -2.43 -19.35 -15.56
N ASP A 282 -3.34 -19.32 -14.58
CA ASP A 282 -4.65 -19.96 -14.70
C ASP A 282 -5.75 -18.94 -14.44
N ALA A 283 -6.63 -18.75 -15.42
CA ALA A 283 -7.81 -17.91 -15.29
C ALA A 283 -8.80 -18.50 -14.28
N GLY A 284 -9.16 -17.71 -13.27
CA GLY A 284 -10.07 -18.12 -12.20
C GLY A 284 -11.12 -17.07 -11.86
N TRP A 285 -12.26 -17.54 -11.37
CA TRP A 285 -13.35 -16.71 -10.86
C TRP A 285 -12.94 -15.94 -9.62
N LEU A 286 -13.46 -14.71 -9.52
CA LEU A 286 -13.41 -13.85 -8.33
C LEU A 286 -14.84 -13.44 -7.93
N ALA A 287 -15.00 -12.92 -6.71
CA ALA A 287 -16.29 -12.62 -6.10
C ALA A 287 -17.17 -11.63 -6.89
N ASP A 288 -16.57 -10.70 -7.65
CA ASP A 288 -17.30 -9.77 -8.53
C ASP A 288 -17.87 -10.45 -9.80
N GLY A 289 -17.58 -11.74 -9.98
CA GLY A 289 -17.93 -12.50 -11.19
C GLY A 289 -17.01 -12.19 -12.37
N SER A 290 -15.90 -11.48 -12.16
CA SER A 290 -14.84 -11.40 -13.15
C SER A 290 -13.97 -12.65 -13.14
N VAL A 291 -13.24 -12.84 -14.24
CA VAL A 291 -12.19 -13.85 -14.35
C VAL A 291 -10.86 -13.15 -14.54
N ARG A 292 -9.89 -13.49 -13.69
CA ARG A 292 -8.55 -12.87 -13.69
C ARG A 292 -7.48 -13.91 -13.39
N TYR A 293 -6.22 -13.55 -13.63
CA TYR A 293 -5.06 -14.32 -13.18
C TYR A 293 -3.84 -13.42 -12.95
N PRO A 294 -3.02 -13.65 -11.91
CA PRO A 294 -1.89 -12.80 -11.58
C PRO A 294 -0.58 -13.34 -12.17
N ILE A 295 0.21 -12.50 -12.85
CA ILE A 295 1.56 -12.84 -13.32
C ILE A 295 2.56 -11.90 -12.66
N SER A 296 3.41 -12.42 -11.78
CA SER A 296 4.53 -11.66 -11.20
C SER A 296 5.83 -11.86 -11.99
N ASN A 297 5.96 -13.00 -12.69
CA ASN A 297 7.12 -13.34 -13.53
C ASN A 297 6.68 -13.46 -15.00
N PRO A 298 6.91 -12.42 -15.83
CA PRO A 298 6.52 -12.40 -17.24
C PRO A 298 7.06 -13.59 -18.01
N ARG A 299 6.21 -14.20 -18.84
CA ARG A 299 6.55 -15.37 -19.67
C ARG A 299 5.56 -15.57 -20.81
N ASN A 300 6.03 -16.26 -21.85
CA ASN A 300 5.24 -16.61 -23.03
C ASN A 300 3.94 -17.35 -22.65
N LYS A 301 2.89 -17.16 -23.46
CA LYS A 301 1.52 -17.70 -23.29
C LYS A 301 0.72 -17.19 -22.09
N CYS A 302 1.36 -16.49 -21.15
CA CYS A 302 0.72 -15.95 -19.96
C CYS A 302 0.69 -14.42 -20.00
N SER A 303 1.87 -13.82 -19.94
CA SER A 303 2.06 -12.37 -19.99
C SER A 303 3.49 -12.13 -20.47
N PRO A 304 3.73 -11.97 -21.78
CA PRO A 304 5.08 -12.02 -22.34
C PRO A 304 6.01 -10.91 -21.84
N THR A 305 5.47 -9.71 -21.58
CA THR A 305 6.27 -8.49 -21.39
C THR A 305 6.11 -7.83 -20.03
N GLU A 306 5.08 -8.20 -19.24
CA GLU A 306 4.65 -7.38 -18.10
C GLU A 306 4.18 -8.26 -16.94
N ALA A 307 4.54 -7.86 -15.72
CA ALA A 307 3.93 -8.38 -14.51
C ALA A 307 2.61 -7.64 -14.26
N ALA A 308 1.49 -8.36 -14.24
CA ALA A 308 0.17 -7.77 -14.09
C ALA A 308 -0.87 -8.79 -13.62
N VAL A 309 -1.94 -8.29 -12.99
CA VAL A 309 -3.19 -9.04 -12.88
C VAL A 309 -3.95 -8.91 -14.20
N ARG A 310 -4.00 -10.00 -14.97
CA ARG A 310 -4.66 -10.03 -16.28
C ARG A 310 -6.17 -10.21 -16.10
N PHE A 311 -6.93 -9.35 -16.77
CA PHE A 311 -8.39 -9.40 -16.81
C PHE A 311 -8.85 -10.13 -18.07
N VAL A 312 -9.61 -11.22 -17.88
CA VAL A 312 -10.18 -12.01 -18.99
C VAL A 312 -11.54 -11.45 -19.41
N GLY A 313 -12.37 -11.04 -18.44
CA GLY A 313 -13.71 -10.54 -18.71
C GLY A 313 -14.71 -10.81 -17.59
N PHE A 314 -15.98 -10.54 -17.90
CA PHE A 314 -17.15 -10.99 -17.13
C PHE A 314 -17.92 -12.05 -17.95
N PRO A 315 -17.41 -13.29 -18.03
CA PRO A 315 -18.03 -14.33 -18.86
C PRO A 315 -19.39 -14.79 -18.30
N ASN A 316 -20.14 -15.54 -19.11
CA ASN A 316 -21.40 -16.13 -18.66
C ASN A 316 -21.14 -17.09 -17.49
N LYS A 317 -21.76 -16.81 -16.34
CA LYS A 317 -21.62 -17.56 -15.08
C LYS A 317 -21.97 -19.05 -15.19
N LYS A 318 -22.75 -19.43 -16.21
CA LYS A 318 -23.17 -20.82 -16.45
C LYS A 318 -22.13 -21.68 -17.20
N HIS A 319 -21.05 -21.09 -17.71
CA HIS A 319 -20.04 -21.82 -18.46
C HIS A 319 -18.95 -22.39 -17.54
N LYS A 320 -18.63 -23.68 -17.70
CA LYS A 320 -17.57 -24.39 -16.96
C LYS A 320 -16.21 -24.24 -17.64
N LEU A 321 -15.62 -23.05 -17.55
CA LEU A 321 -14.39 -22.73 -18.30
C LEU A 321 -13.19 -22.34 -17.42
N TYR A 322 -13.43 -21.96 -16.16
CA TYR A 322 -12.41 -21.35 -15.31
C TYR A 322 -12.30 -22.11 -13.98
N GLY A 323 -11.14 -22.01 -13.33
CA GLY A 323 -11.04 -22.46 -11.93
C GLY A 323 -11.47 -21.35 -10.97
N VAL A 324 -11.00 -21.39 -9.73
CA VAL A 324 -11.34 -20.40 -8.72
C VAL A 324 -10.13 -20.03 -7.86
N TYR A 325 -10.08 -18.74 -7.50
CA TYR A 325 -9.21 -18.27 -6.42
C TYR A 325 -10.03 -18.13 -5.15
N CYS A 326 -9.54 -18.72 -4.06
CA CYS A 326 -10.14 -18.63 -2.75
C CYS A 326 -9.30 -17.77 -1.81
N TYR A 327 -9.92 -17.30 -0.75
CA TYR A 327 -9.32 -16.52 0.30
C TYR A 327 -9.78 -17.02 1.66
N ARG A 328 -8.82 -17.22 2.56
CA ARG A 328 -9.08 -17.60 3.96
C ARG A 328 -8.52 -16.51 4.86
N ALA A 329 -9.40 -15.81 5.57
CA ALA A 329 -9.03 -14.82 6.58
C ALA A 329 -8.28 -15.45 7.76
#